data_AF-A0A838FYP3-F1
#
_entry.id   AF-A0A838FYP3-F1
#
_cell.length_a   1.000
_cell.length_b   1.000
_cell.length_c   1.000
_cell.angle_alpha   90.00
_cell.angle_beta   90.00
_cell.angle_gamma   90.00
#
_symmetry.space_group_name_H-M   'P 1'
#
loop_
_entity.id
_entity.type
_entity.pdbx_description
1 polymer ?
#
loop_
_entity_poly.entity_id
_entity_poly.type
_entity_poly.pdbx_seq_one_letter_code
_entity_poly.pdbx_strand_id
1 'polypeptide(L)'
;MPVELSSLRAAFPAEGLFAEKDWLLSPEPFPIDPVLAKDLERLGHQLFVFQRACNQLYHQSVKGKQPEWVAQYLDAGKPPELVAFSREKQFREELPLVIRPDLVLTDVGYTIAEIDSVPGGIGLTGWLNQTYSSLGAEVIGGGSGMLDGFQSLLPEGGDILVSEEAATYRPEMQWVAAQLSSASFQLADPTEPSSKLGLRWEVVAAETYEPGRGGMFTVSSKCSICRICRASVS
;
A
#
# COMPACT_ATOMS: atom_id res chain seq x y z
N MET A 1 16.25 -7.86 26.28
CA MET A 1 16.91 -6.63 26.78
C MET A 1 15.99 -5.46 26.44
N PRO A 2 15.87 -4.42 27.28
CA PRO A 2 15.14 -3.23 26.89
C PRO A 2 15.78 -2.66 25.62
N VAL A 3 14.93 -2.27 24.66
CA VAL A 3 15.38 -1.64 23.41
C VAL A 3 15.91 -0.26 23.75
N GLU A 4 17.15 0.02 23.36
CA GLU A 4 17.72 1.36 23.52
C GLU A 4 17.24 2.27 22.37
N LEU A 5 16.73 3.46 22.71
CA LEU A 5 16.25 4.44 21.72
C LEU A 5 17.35 4.86 20.73
N SER A 6 18.61 4.79 21.15
CA SER A 6 19.78 5.04 20.29
C SER A 6 19.90 4.02 19.16
N SER A 7 19.58 2.74 19.40
CA SER A 7 19.58 1.70 18.38
C SER A 7 18.50 1.93 17.33
N LEU A 8 17.31 2.38 17.75
CA LEU A 8 16.22 2.75 16.83
C LEU A 8 16.59 3.94 15.94
N ARG A 9 17.20 4.98 16.53
CA ARG A 9 17.67 6.15 15.76
C ARG A 9 18.77 5.79 14.78
N ALA A 10 19.68 4.88 15.14
CA ALA A 10 20.75 4.42 14.27
C ALA A 10 20.23 3.55 13.10
N ALA A 11 19.11 2.86 13.28
CA ALA A 11 18.47 2.05 12.24
C ALA A 11 17.61 2.88 11.26
N PHE A 12 17.42 4.17 11.51
CA PHE A 12 16.58 5.03 10.67
C PHE A 12 17.20 5.21 9.27
N PRO A 13 16.44 5.06 8.17
CA PRO A 13 16.99 5.21 6.82
C PRO A 13 17.53 6.63 6.59
N ALA A 14 18.70 6.73 5.93
CA ALA A 14 19.33 8.02 5.65
C ALA A 14 18.48 8.92 4.75
N GLU A 15 17.69 8.33 3.85
CA GLU A 15 16.76 9.03 2.95
C GLU A 15 15.46 9.45 3.66
N GLY A 16 15.26 8.98 4.89
CA GLY A 16 14.01 9.11 5.63
C GLY A 16 12.91 8.18 5.12
N LEU A 17 11.78 8.17 5.84
CA LEU A 17 10.57 7.44 5.43
C LEU A 17 9.48 8.40 4.93
N PHE A 18 9.48 9.65 5.40
CA PHE A 18 8.60 10.70 4.91
C PHE A 18 9.39 11.99 4.81
N ALA A 19 9.20 12.71 3.71
CA ALA A 19 9.75 14.07 3.60
C ALA A 19 9.15 14.96 4.68
N GLU A 20 9.99 15.82 5.28
CA GLU A 20 9.57 16.92 6.17
C GLU A 20 8.84 16.52 7.46
N LYS A 21 8.99 15.27 7.94
CA LYS A 21 8.43 14.82 9.22
C LYS A 21 9.50 14.44 10.23
N ASP A 22 9.40 15.02 11.43
CA ASP A 22 10.15 14.58 12.61
C ASP A 22 9.40 13.45 13.32
N TRP A 23 10.15 12.43 13.77
CA TRP A 23 9.59 11.23 14.39
C TRP A 23 9.89 11.18 15.89
N LEU A 24 8.83 11.02 16.68
CA LEU A 24 8.95 10.57 18.06
C LEU A 24 8.95 9.04 18.06
N LEU A 25 10.08 8.46 18.46
CA LEU A 25 10.26 7.02 18.51
C LEU A 25 10.07 6.51 19.95
N SER A 26 9.46 5.33 20.08
CA SER A 26 9.34 4.61 21.34
C SER A 26 10.25 3.37 21.27
N PRO A 27 10.98 3.01 22.34
CA PRO A 27 11.65 1.71 22.41
C PRO A 27 10.66 0.54 22.51
N GLU A 28 9.43 0.81 22.96
CA GLU A 28 8.39 -0.19 23.16
C GLU A 28 7.37 -0.12 22.01
N PRO A 29 7.13 -1.23 21.28
CA PRO A 29 6.06 -1.28 20.29
C PRO A 29 4.70 -1.18 20.98
N PHE A 30 3.71 -0.69 20.25
CA PHE A 30 2.34 -0.59 20.77
C PHE A 30 1.79 -2.01 21.05
N PRO A 31 1.39 -2.32 22.29
CA PRO A 31 0.94 -3.66 22.64
C PRO A 31 -0.45 -3.94 22.03
N ILE A 32 -0.57 -5.07 21.34
CA ILE A 32 -1.82 -5.57 20.76
C ILE A 32 -2.09 -6.93 21.39
N ASP A 33 -3.26 -7.10 22.00
CA ASP A 33 -3.62 -8.39 22.58
C ASP A 33 -3.98 -9.42 21.49
N PRO A 34 -3.89 -10.74 21.78
CA PRO A 34 -4.13 -11.77 20.77
C PRO A 34 -5.54 -11.77 20.17
N VAL A 35 -6.56 -11.29 20.88
CA VAL A 35 -7.93 -11.20 20.38
C VAL A 35 -8.00 -10.08 19.33
N LEU A 36 -7.50 -8.89 19.66
CA LEU A 36 -7.44 -7.79 18.71
C LEU A 36 -6.59 -8.15 17.48
N ALA A 37 -5.43 -8.79 17.66
CA ALA A 37 -4.58 -9.22 16.55
C ALA A 37 -5.33 -10.11 15.55
N LYS A 38 -6.06 -11.13 16.06
CA LYS A 38 -6.86 -12.04 15.23
C LYS A 38 -7.99 -11.33 14.50
N ASP A 39 -8.60 -10.33 15.13
CA ASP A 39 -9.66 -9.55 14.48
C ASP A 39 -9.09 -8.64 13.38
N LEU A 40 -7.93 -8.03 13.60
CA LEU A 40 -7.21 -7.24 12.59
C LEU A 40 -6.82 -8.08 11.36
N GLU A 41 -6.35 -9.32 11.55
CA GLU A 41 -6.03 -10.24 10.44
C GLU A 41 -7.25 -10.53 9.56
N ARG A 42 -8.43 -10.66 10.17
CA ARG A 42 -9.68 -10.92 9.44
C ARG A 42 -10.23 -9.66 8.78
N LEU A 43 -9.95 -8.50 9.36
CA LEU A 43 -10.47 -7.21 8.91
C LEU A 43 -10.08 -6.90 7.47
N GLY A 44 -8.85 -7.23 7.04
CA GLY A 44 -8.39 -6.98 5.67
C GLY A 44 -9.31 -7.60 4.61
N HIS A 45 -9.69 -8.86 4.79
CA HIS A 45 -10.62 -9.53 3.87
C HIS A 45 -12.02 -8.92 3.92
N GLN A 46 -12.52 -8.59 5.12
CA GLN A 46 -13.84 -7.98 5.29
C GLN A 46 -13.93 -6.63 4.59
N LEU A 47 -12.88 -5.80 4.69
CA LEU A 47 -12.82 -4.49 4.03
C LEU A 47 -12.69 -4.61 2.52
N PHE A 48 -11.97 -5.61 2.01
CA PHE A 48 -11.93 -5.89 0.57
C PHE A 48 -13.34 -6.23 0.04
N VAL A 49 -14.08 -7.10 0.74
CA VAL A 49 -15.47 -7.44 0.38
C VAL A 49 -16.38 -6.21 0.46
N PHE A 50 -16.19 -5.36 1.48
CA PHE A 50 -16.93 -4.11 1.62
C PHE A 50 -16.68 -3.16 0.43
N GLN A 51 -15.42 -2.92 0.06
CA GLN A 51 -15.08 -2.06 -1.09
C GLN A 51 -15.64 -2.61 -2.40
N ARG A 52 -15.59 -3.94 -2.58
CA ARG A 52 -16.22 -4.61 -3.73
C ARG A 52 -17.72 -4.35 -3.78
N ALA A 53 -18.41 -4.45 -2.65
CA ALA A 53 -19.84 -4.16 -2.56
C ALA A 53 -20.15 -2.69 -2.86
N CYS A 54 -19.34 -1.75 -2.37
CA CYS A 54 -19.45 -0.32 -2.68
C CYS A 54 -19.28 -0.04 -4.18
N ASN A 55 -18.27 -0.64 -4.82
CA ASN A 55 -18.05 -0.50 -6.26
C ASN A 55 -19.21 -1.11 -7.08
N GLN A 56 -19.74 -2.26 -6.65
CA GLN A 56 -20.93 -2.85 -7.25
C GLN A 56 -22.15 -1.93 -7.09
N LEU A 57 -22.36 -1.35 -5.90
CA LEU A 57 -23.46 -0.42 -5.62
C LEU A 57 -23.39 0.80 -6.54
N TYR A 58 -22.20 1.39 -6.73
CA TYR A 58 -21.99 2.48 -7.69
C TYR A 58 -22.41 2.08 -9.10
N HIS A 59 -21.91 0.96 -9.63
CA HIS A 59 -22.24 0.52 -10.98
C HIS A 59 -23.72 0.14 -11.16
N GLN A 60 -24.39 -0.34 -10.12
CA GLN A 60 -25.83 -0.60 -10.16
C GLN A 60 -26.64 0.71 -10.11
N SER A 61 -26.18 1.70 -9.36
CA SER A 61 -26.77 3.05 -9.32
C SER A 61 -26.72 3.71 -10.70
N VAL A 62 -25.57 3.66 -11.38
CA VAL A 62 -25.41 4.14 -12.78
C VAL A 62 -26.38 3.45 -13.76
N LYS A 63 -26.75 2.19 -13.50
CA LYS A 63 -27.69 1.40 -14.32
C LYS A 63 -29.16 1.57 -13.92
N GLY A 64 -29.47 2.42 -12.94
CA GLY A 64 -30.83 2.59 -12.40
C GLY A 64 -31.36 1.38 -11.62
N LYS A 65 -30.49 0.48 -11.17
CA LYS A 65 -30.85 -0.72 -10.38
C LYS A 65 -30.71 -0.53 -8.87
N GLN A 66 -30.10 0.57 -8.46
CA GLN A 66 -29.93 1.05 -7.08
C GLN A 66 -30.20 2.56 -7.06
N PRO A 67 -30.40 3.19 -5.88
CA PRO A 67 -30.71 4.61 -5.79
C PRO A 67 -29.71 5.49 -6.56
N GLU A 68 -30.23 6.40 -7.38
CA GLU A 68 -29.43 7.23 -8.29
C GLU A 68 -28.46 8.17 -7.57
N TRP A 69 -28.84 8.61 -6.36
CA TRP A 69 -28.05 9.56 -5.56
C TRP A 69 -26.63 9.05 -5.28
N VAL A 70 -26.39 7.73 -5.24
CA VAL A 70 -25.07 7.16 -4.99
C VAL A 70 -24.10 7.52 -6.11
N ALA A 71 -24.48 7.28 -7.37
CA ALA A 71 -23.66 7.66 -8.52
C ALA A 71 -23.55 9.18 -8.62
N GLN A 72 -24.65 9.92 -8.45
CA GLN A 72 -24.64 11.38 -8.49
C GLN A 72 -23.67 11.99 -7.48
N TYR A 73 -23.67 11.48 -6.23
CA TYR A 73 -22.78 11.96 -5.17
C TYR A 73 -21.32 11.62 -5.48
N LEU A 74 -21.03 10.37 -5.89
CA LEU A 74 -19.67 9.94 -6.18
C LEU A 74 -19.09 10.57 -7.45
N ASP A 75 -19.93 11.00 -8.40
CA ASP A 75 -19.49 11.68 -9.62
C ASP A 75 -19.39 13.20 -9.46
N ALA A 76 -19.95 13.77 -8.39
CA ALA A 76 -19.95 15.20 -8.14
C ALA A 76 -18.51 15.75 -8.08
N GLY A 77 -18.26 16.82 -8.85
CA GLY A 77 -16.96 17.49 -8.91
C GLY A 77 -15.89 16.79 -9.79
N LYS A 78 -16.18 15.61 -10.36
CA LYS A 78 -15.27 14.93 -11.28
C LYS A 78 -15.47 15.42 -12.72
N PRO A 79 -14.40 15.56 -13.52
CA PRO A 79 -14.52 15.85 -14.94
C PRO A 79 -15.36 14.78 -15.68
N PRO A 80 -16.27 15.16 -16.60
CA PRO A 80 -17.13 14.20 -17.30
C PRO A 80 -16.38 13.08 -18.03
N GLU A 81 -15.24 13.40 -18.63
CA GLU A 81 -14.36 12.46 -19.32
C GLU A 81 -13.78 11.42 -18.35
N LEU A 82 -13.42 11.83 -17.13
CA LEU A 82 -12.93 10.91 -16.10
C LEU A 82 -14.05 10.00 -15.61
N VAL A 83 -15.26 10.53 -15.43
CA VAL A 83 -16.43 9.73 -15.05
C VAL A 83 -16.74 8.70 -16.13
N ALA A 84 -16.76 9.09 -17.39
CA ALA A 84 -16.98 8.19 -18.52
C ALA A 84 -15.93 7.07 -18.57
N PHE A 85 -14.65 7.44 -18.47
CA PHE A 85 -13.52 6.50 -18.45
C PHE A 85 -13.60 5.52 -17.28
N SER A 86 -13.92 6.01 -16.08
CA SER A 86 -14.03 5.19 -14.87
C SER A 86 -15.10 4.09 -14.95
N ARG A 87 -16.06 4.20 -15.88
CA ARG A 87 -17.18 3.27 -16.08
C ARG A 87 -16.93 2.26 -17.21
N GLU A 88 -15.78 2.32 -17.87
CA GLU A 88 -15.42 1.36 -18.90
C GLU A 88 -15.38 -0.07 -18.35
N LYS A 89 -15.68 -1.05 -19.21
CA LYS A 89 -15.82 -2.45 -18.79
C LYS A 89 -14.54 -3.02 -18.20
N GLN A 90 -13.38 -2.58 -18.69
CA GLN A 90 -12.07 -3.06 -18.25
C GLN A 90 -11.80 -2.72 -16.77
N PHE A 91 -12.26 -1.56 -16.29
CA PHE A 91 -12.01 -1.12 -14.91
C PHE A 91 -13.10 -1.54 -13.91
N ARG A 92 -14.15 -2.23 -14.37
CA ARG A 92 -15.34 -2.51 -13.54
C ARG A 92 -15.00 -3.31 -12.28
N GLU A 93 -14.14 -4.30 -12.39
CA GLU A 93 -13.76 -5.18 -11.28
C GLU A 93 -12.41 -4.77 -10.67
N GLU A 94 -11.86 -3.63 -11.08
CA GLU A 94 -10.63 -3.12 -10.49
C GLU A 94 -10.91 -2.49 -9.14
N LEU A 95 -10.25 -3.05 -8.12
CA LEU A 95 -10.32 -2.59 -6.74
C LEU A 95 -8.90 -2.26 -6.24
N PRO A 96 -8.78 -1.34 -5.27
CA PRO A 96 -7.52 -1.13 -4.56
C PRO A 96 -7.02 -2.45 -3.97
N LEU A 97 -5.75 -2.78 -4.24
CA LEU A 97 -5.11 -4.00 -3.73
C LEU A 97 -4.47 -3.77 -2.36
N VAL A 98 -4.18 -2.51 -2.02
CA VAL A 98 -3.70 -2.09 -0.70
C VAL A 98 -4.73 -1.14 -0.12
N ILE A 99 -5.07 -1.38 1.14
CA ILE A 99 -6.05 -0.61 1.89
C ILE A 99 -5.46 -0.26 3.25
N ARG A 100 -5.68 0.95 3.73
CA ARG A 100 -5.27 1.40 5.06
C ARG A 100 -6.51 1.85 5.84
N PRO A 101 -7.07 0.99 6.69
CA PRO A 101 -8.13 1.42 7.59
C PRO A 101 -7.55 2.19 8.78
N ASP A 102 -8.10 3.35 9.04
CA ASP A 102 -7.76 4.12 10.23
C ASP A 102 -8.70 3.70 11.36
N LEU A 103 -8.11 3.14 12.42
CA LEU A 103 -8.83 2.54 13.54
C LEU A 103 -8.72 3.43 14.78
N VAL A 104 -9.86 3.69 15.42
CA VAL A 104 -9.94 4.31 16.73
C VAL A 104 -10.26 3.21 17.75
N LEU A 105 -9.31 2.92 18.63
CA LEU A 105 -9.49 1.95 19.71
C LEU A 105 -10.37 2.54 20.81
N THR A 106 -11.29 1.71 21.33
CA THR A 106 -12.18 2.02 22.44
C THR A 106 -12.10 0.93 23.50
N ASP A 107 -12.79 1.13 24.62
CA ASP A 107 -12.92 0.15 25.70
C ASP A 107 -13.68 -1.13 25.30
N VAL A 108 -14.48 -1.07 24.23
CA VAL A 108 -15.31 -2.18 23.73
C VAL A 108 -14.87 -2.74 22.38
N GLY A 109 -13.76 -2.27 21.82
CA GLY A 109 -13.24 -2.73 20.53
C GLY A 109 -12.61 -1.61 19.71
N TYR A 110 -12.91 -1.55 18.41
CA TYR A 110 -12.45 -0.46 17.55
C TYR A 110 -13.54 0.01 16.61
N THR A 111 -13.44 1.28 16.20
CA THR A 111 -14.26 1.87 15.13
C THR A 111 -13.35 2.24 13.97
N ILE A 112 -13.84 2.05 12.75
CA ILE A 112 -13.16 2.51 11.53
C ILE A 112 -13.56 3.96 11.30
N ALA A 113 -12.59 4.86 11.33
CA ALA A 113 -12.79 6.28 11.03
C ALA A 113 -12.75 6.53 9.51
N GLU A 114 -11.81 5.89 8.83
CA GLU A 114 -11.58 6.06 7.39
C GLU A 114 -11.05 4.76 6.77
N ILE A 115 -11.27 4.59 5.46
CA ILE A 115 -10.65 3.55 4.66
C ILE A 115 -9.93 4.23 3.50
N ASP A 116 -8.61 4.36 3.64
CA ASP A 116 -7.76 4.92 2.60
C ASP A 116 -7.41 3.87 1.56
N SER A 117 -7.56 4.25 0.29
CA SER A 117 -7.06 3.49 -0.87
C SER A 117 -5.79 4.11 -1.47
N VAL A 118 -5.27 5.17 -0.84
CA VAL A 118 -4.02 5.84 -1.24
C VAL A 118 -2.88 5.29 -0.36
N PRO A 119 -1.94 4.53 -0.92
CA PRO A 119 -1.00 3.75 -0.14
C PRO A 119 0.12 4.61 0.43
N GLY A 120 0.04 4.94 1.70
CA GLY A 120 1.14 5.47 2.49
C GLY A 120 1.31 4.71 3.80
N GLY A 121 2.52 4.67 4.34
CA GLY A 121 2.84 3.99 5.59
C GLY A 121 3.26 2.52 5.44
N ILE A 122 3.33 1.97 4.22
CA ILE A 122 3.81 0.61 3.92
C ILE A 122 5.28 0.49 4.31
N GLY A 123 6.15 1.34 3.76
CA GLY A 123 7.59 1.29 4.04
C GLY A 123 7.91 1.67 5.48
N LEU A 124 7.17 2.60 6.09
CA LEU A 124 7.30 2.89 7.52
C LEU A 124 6.94 1.69 8.38
N THR A 125 5.79 1.07 8.11
CA THR A 125 5.36 -0.11 8.87
C THR A 125 6.34 -1.26 8.65
N GLY A 126 6.80 -1.47 7.42
CA GLY A 126 7.85 -2.45 7.10
C GLY A 126 9.15 -2.19 7.87
N TRP A 127 9.62 -0.95 7.92
CA TRP A 127 10.81 -0.57 8.68
C TRP A 127 10.63 -0.78 10.18
N LEU A 128 9.49 -0.37 10.75
CA LEU A 128 9.17 -0.61 12.17
C LEU A 128 9.15 -2.12 12.46
N ASN A 129 8.50 -2.91 11.62
CA ASN A 129 8.43 -4.37 11.75
C ASN A 129 9.83 -5.00 11.75
N GLN A 130 10.67 -4.67 10.76
CA GLN A 130 12.06 -5.17 10.70
C GLN A 130 12.83 -4.79 11.96
N THR A 131 12.74 -3.52 12.35
CA THR A 131 13.55 -2.97 13.44
C THR A 131 13.15 -3.59 14.78
N TYR A 132 11.86 -3.57 15.14
CA TYR A 132 11.41 -4.17 16.40
C TYR A 132 11.58 -5.69 16.42
N SER A 133 11.39 -6.39 15.29
CA SER A 133 11.66 -7.84 15.21
C SER A 133 13.13 -8.15 15.46
N SER A 134 14.06 -7.38 14.87
CA SER A 134 15.51 -7.57 15.08
C SER A 134 15.94 -7.35 16.53
N LEU A 135 15.14 -6.59 17.28
CA LEU A 135 15.33 -6.31 18.70
C LEU A 135 14.64 -7.35 19.61
N GLY A 136 13.99 -8.36 19.02
CA GLY A 136 13.37 -9.48 19.73
C GLY A 136 11.92 -9.25 20.15
N ALA A 137 11.26 -8.20 19.65
CA ALA A 137 9.82 -8.03 19.84
C ALA A 137 9.03 -8.94 18.88
N GLU A 138 7.88 -9.43 19.36
CA GLU A 138 6.89 -10.10 18.51
C GLU A 138 6.01 -9.03 17.86
N VAL A 139 6.02 -8.96 16.52
CA VAL A 139 5.23 -8.00 15.75
C VAL A 139 4.29 -8.73 14.79
N ILE A 140 3.12 -8.15 14.54
CA ILE A 140 2.15 -8.70 13.59
C ILE A 140 2.78 -8.76 12.19
N GLY A 141 2.74 -9.94 11.57
CA GLY A 141 3.38 -10.21 10.28
C GLY A 141 4.91 -10.41 10.34
N GLY A 142 5.53 -10.35 11.52
CA GLY A 142 6.97 -10.49 11.69
C GLY A 142 7.78 -9.39 10.98
N GLY A 143 9.09 -9.63 10.83
CA GLY A 143 10.01 -8.63 10.26
C GLY A 143 9.83 -8.37 8.76
N SER A 144 9.32 -9.34 7.99
CA SER A 144 9.22 -9.25 6.52
C SER A 144 7.80 -9.12 5.99
N GLY A 145 6.76 -9.37 6.79
CA GLY A 145 5.38 -9.56 6.29
C GLY A 145 4.83 -8.41 5.45
N MET A 146 5.22 -7.15 5.74
CA MET A 146 4.84 -6.01 4.90
C MET A 146 5.53 -6.00 3.53
N LEU A 147 6.80 -6.37 3.47
CA LEU A 147 7.53 -6.47 2.22
C LEU A 147 7.05 -7.69 1.42
N ASP A 148 6.84 -8.82 2.07
CA ASP A 148 6.32 -10.05 1.44
C ASP A 148 4.91 -9.79 0.86
N GLY A 149 4.06 -9.12 1.63
CA GLY A 149 2.73 -8.70 1.19
C GLY A 149 2.80 -7.76 -0.01
N PHE A 150 3.70 -6.78 0.00
CA PHE A 150 3.88 -5.86 -1.13
C PHE A 150 4.43 -6.57 -2.38
N GLN A 151 5.41 -7.45 -2.22
CA GLN A 151 5.96 -8.25 -3.32
C GLN A 151 4.89 -9.14 -3.96
N SER A 152 3.92 -9.65 -3.18
CA SER A 152 2.83 -10.45 -3.73
C SER A 152 1.97 -9.71 -4.76
N LEU A 153 1.98 -8.37 -4.73
CA LEU A 153 1.27 -7.52 -5.70
C LEU A 153 1.95 -7.53 -7.08
N LEU A 154 3.28 -7.63 -7.09
CA LEU A 154 4.12 -7.65 -8.28
C LEU A 154 5.18 -8.76 -8.12
N PRO A 155 4.82 -10.04 -8.31
CA PRO A 155 5.71 -11.17 -8.01
C PRO A 155 7.03 -11.15 -8.79
N GLU A 156 7.02 -10.57 -9.99
CA GLU A 156 8.16 -10.43 -10.89
C GLU A 156 8.91 -9.08 -10.72
N GLY A 157 8.60 -8.34 -9.66
CA GLY A 157 9.06 -6.95 -9.51
C GLY A 157 8.30 -5.99 -10.44
N GLY A 158 8.69 -4.72 -10.38
CA GLY A 158 8.06 -3.69 -11.18
C GLY A 158 8.33 -2.26 -10.72
N ASP A 159 7.62 -1.35 -11.37
CA ASP A 159 7.75 0.08 -11.15
C ASP A 159 6.74 0.56 -10.10
N ILE A 160 7.21 1.34 -9.13
CA ILE A 160 6.40 2.05 -8.15
C ILE A 160 6.27 3.51 -8.63
N LEU A 161 5.10 3.84 -9.17
CA LEU A 161 4.80 5.15 -9.74
C LEU A 161 4.33 6.06 -8.62
N VAL A 162 5.09 7.11 -8.33
CA VAL A 162 4.72 8.12 -7.33
C VAL A 162 4.38 9.41 -8.06
N SER A 163 3.12 9.85 -7.96
CA SER A 163 2.70 11.14 -8.51
C SER A 163 3.29 12.31 -7.72
N GLU A 164 3.37 13.48 -8.34
CA GLU A 164 3.85 14.73 -7.73
C GLU A 164 3.09 15.05 -6.43
N GLU A 165 1.77 14.90 -6.43
CA GLU A 165 0.93 15.13 -5.24
C GLU A 165 1.22 14.17 -4.09
N ALA A 166 1.80 13.01 -4.40
CA ALA A 166 2.19 11.98 -3.45
C ALA A 166 3.70 11.98 -3.19
N ALA A 167 4.43 13.03 -3.58
CA ALA A 167 5.88 13.09 -3.48
C ALA A 167 6.41 12.88 -2.05
N THR A 168 5.63 13.22 -1.03
CA THR A 168 5.98 13.00 0.39
C THR A 168 6.13 11.52 0.76
N TYR A 169 5.52 10.61 -0.01
CA TYR A 169 5.64 9.15 0.13
C TYR A 169 6.81 8.55 -0.66
N ARG A 170 7.49 9.35 -1.51
CA ARG A 170 8.60 8.85 -2.34
C ARG A 170 9.73 8.20 -1.52
N PRO A 171 10.20 8.77 -0.39
CA PRO A 171 11.27 8.15 0.40
C PRO A 171 10.89 6.76 0.93
N GLU A 172 9.65 6.63 1.40
CA GLU A 172 9.08 5.35 1.83
C GLU A 172 9.13 4.30 0.71
N MET A 173 8.70 4.68 -0.49
CA MET A 173 8.68 3.77 -1.63
C MET A 173 10.09 3.41 -2.11
N GLN A 174 11.04 4.35 -2.02
CA GLN A 174 12.45 4.10 -2.34
C GLN A 174 13.03 3.08 -1.37
N TRP A 175 12.70 3.21 -0.08
CA TRP A 175 13.07 2.23 0.92
C TRP A 175 12.48 0.85 0.61
N VAL A 176 11.19 0.74 0.28
CA VAL A 176 10.56 -0.54 -0.10
C VAL A 176 11.27 -1.18 -1.30
N ALA A 177 11.51 -0.41 -2.36
CA ALA A 177 12.18 -0.89 -3.56
C ALA A 177 13.62 -1.39 -3.27
N ALA A 178 14.37 -0.67 -2.43
CA ALA A 178 15.71 -1.06 -2.02
C ALA A 178 15.73 -2.36 -1.20
N GLN A 179 14.77 -2.53 -0.28
CA GLN A 179 14.64 -3.75 0.53
C GLN A 179 14.32 -4.96 -0.33
N LEU A 180 13.35 -4.84 -1.24
CA LEU A 180 12.94 -5.95 -2.12
C LEU A 180 14.03 -6.34 -3.12
N SER A 181 14.76 -5.36 -3.65
CA SER A 181 15.91 -5.61 -4.52
C SER A 181 17.05 -6.35 -3.78
N SER A 182 17.30 -5.96 -2.52
CA SER A 182 18.35 -6.56 -1.69
C SER A 182 18.00 -7.99 -1.26
N ALA A 183 16.75 -8.25 -0.86
CA ALA A 183 16.27 -9.59 -0.51
C ALA A 183 16.33 -10.55 -1.70
N SER A 184 15.97 -10.07 -2.90
CA SER A 184 16.06 -10.83 -4.14
C SER A 184 17.50 -11.24 -4.49
N PHE A 185 18.49 -10.44 -4.09
CA PHE A 185 19.91 -10.76 -4.28
C PHE A 185 20.42 -11.81 -3.29
N GLN A 186 19.90 -11.84 -2.05
CA GLN A 186 20.30 -12.80 -1.02
C GLN A 186 19.71 -14.20 -1.22
N LEU A 187 18.56 -14.31 -1.88
CA LEU A 187 17.89 -15.59 -2.17
C LEU A 187 18.35 -16.25 -3.49
N ALA A 188 19.30 -15.64 -4.19
CA ALA A 188 19.86 -16.17 -5.43
C ALA A 188 20.73 -17.42 -5.15
N ASP A 189 20.16 -18.61 -5.39
CA ASP A 189 20.94 -19.84 -5.52
C ASP A 189 21.73 -19.79 -6.85
N PRO A 190 23.08 -19.97 -6.85
CA PRO A 190 23.89 -19.97 -8.07
C PRO A 190 23.53 -21.09 -9.07
N THR A 191 22.63 -22.02 -8.70
CA THR A 191 22.18 -23.14 -9.54
C THR A 191 20.74 -23.04 -10.05
N GLU A 192 19.94 -22.07 -9.58
CA GLU A 192 18.57 -21.84 -10.11
C GLU A 192 18.59 -21.00 -11.41
N PRO A 193 17.67 -21.26 -12.36
CA PRO A 193 17.56 -20.47 -13.58
C PRO A 193 17.31 -18.98 -13.26
N SER A 194 17.83 -18.10 -14.12
CA SER A 194 17.96 -16.64 -13.95
C SER A 194 16.66 -15.85 -13.72
N SER A 195 15.49 -16.49 -13.60
CA SER A 195 14.20 -15.80 -13.44
C SER A 195 13.97 -15.25 -12.03
N LYS A 196 14.70 -15.71 -11.00
CA LYS A 196 14.68 -15.12 -9.65
C LYS A 196 15.89 -14.23 -9.36
N LEU A 197 16.81 -14.08 -10.31
CA LEU A 197 18.04 -13.31 -10.13
C LEU A 197 17.73 -11.82 -10.38
N GLY A 198 17.61 -11.04 -9.29
CA GLY A 198 17.53 -9.58 -9.37
C GLY A 198 16.21 -9.03 -9.90
N LEU A 199 15.10 -9.30 -9.19
CA LEU A 199 13.85 -8.60 -9.43
C LEU A 199 14.10 -7.09 -9.38
N ARG A 200 13.78 -6.40 -10.47
CA ARG A 200 13.95 -4.95 -10.58
C ARG A 200 12.79 -4.27 -9.88
N TRP A 201 13.09 -3.47 -8.86
CA TRP A 201 12.15 -2.55 -8.23
C TRP A 201 12.66 -1.14 -8.43
N GLU A 202 11.82 -0.27 -8.97
CA GLU A 202 12.19 1.12 -9.23
C GLU A 202 11.07 2.08 -8.87
N VAL A 203 11.42 3.20 -8.26
CA VAL A 203 10.47 4.27 -7.98
C VAL A 203 10.57 5.32 -9.06
N VAL A 204 9.49 5.53 -9.80
CA VAL A 204 9.43 6.40 -10.98
C VAL A 204 8.37 7.49 -10.80
N ALA A 205 8.47 8.59 -11.54
CA ALA A 205 7.42 9.62 -11.57
C ALA A 205 6.22 9.11 -12.38
N ALA A 206 5.00 9.30 -11.86
CA ALA A 206 3.79 8.83 -12.54
C ALA A 206 3.47 9.66 -13.80
N GLU A 207 3.82 10.94 -13.78
CA GLU A 207 3.46 11.94 -14.80
C GLU A 207 4.20 11.74 -16.13
N THR A 208 5.39 11.16 -16.07
CA THR A 208 6.25 10.91 -17.24
C THR A 208 6.46 9.42 -17.48
N TYR A 209 5.63 8.59 -16.87
CA TYR A 209 5.80 7.14 -16.95
C TYR A 209 5.46 6.63 -18.34
N GLU A 210 6.39 5.89 -18.94
CA GLU A 210 6.14 5.09 -20.14
C GLU A 210 6.09 3.60 -19.76
N PRO A 211 5.02 2.87 -20.14
CA PRO A 211 4.86 1.45 -19.82
C PRO A 211 6.05 0.58 -20.27
N GLY A 212 6.71 -0.03 -19.29
CA GLY A 212 7.78 -1.01 -19.50
C GLY A 212 7.28 -2.45 -19.65
N ARG A 213 8.20 -3.43 -19.64
CA ARG A 213 7.87 -4.88 -19.65
C ARG A 213 7.49 -5.45 -18.28
N GLY A 214 7.45 -4.64 -17.23
CA GLY A 214 7.17 -5.06 -15.85
C GLY A 214 5.76 -4.68 -15.37
N GLY A 215 5.37 -5.19 -14.21
CA GLY A 215 4.14 -4.74 -13.55
C GLY A 215 4.32 -3.36 -12.89
N MET A 216 3.22 -2.74 -12.48
CA MET A 216 3.24 -1.42 -11.85
C MET A 216 2.37 -1.31 -10.61
N PHE A 217 2.81 -0.48 -9.67
CA PHE A 217 2.05 -0.06 -8.50
C PHE A 217 2.02 1.46 -8.41
N THR A 218 0.83 2.06 -8.30
CA THR A 218 0.68 3.52 -8.28
C THR A 218 0.40 4.03 -6.87
N VAL A 219 1.15 5.05 -6.47
CA VAL A 219 0.95 5.86 -5.27
C VAL A 219 0.48 7.26 -5.69
N SER A 220 -0.82 7.52 -5.51
CA SER A 220 -1.40 8.82 -5.86
C SER A 220 -2.60 9.18 -4.98
N SER A 221 -2.66 10.45 -4.55
CA SER A 221 -3.80 11.06 -3.87
C SER A 221 -5.04 11.20 -4.75
N LYS A 222 -4.91 11.10 -6.08
CA LYS A 222 -6.02 11.15 -7.03
C LYS A 222 -6.26 9.80 -7.67
N CYS A 223 -7.47 9.26 -7.46
CA CYS A 223 -7.93 8.01 -8.06
C CYS A 223 -7.83 7.99 -9.62
N SER A 224 -7.83 9.16 -10.26
CA SER A 224 -7.72 9.31 -11.72
C SER A 224 -6.38 8.86 -12.29
N ILE A 225 -5.26 9.15 -11.62
CA ILE A 225 -3.92 8.79 -12.10
C ILE A 225 -3.71 7.27 -12.04
N CYS A 226 -4.20 6.63 -10.97
CA CYS A 226 -4.11 5.18 -10.76
C CYS A 226 -4.78 4.36 -11.89
N ARG A 227 -5.90 4.85 -12.44
CA ARG A 227 -6.59 4.20 -13.57
C ARG A 227 -6.01 4.57 -14.94
N ILE A 228 -5.48 5.79 -15.11
CA ILE A 228 -4.86 6.23 -16.36
C ILE A 228 -3.56 5.45 -16.63
N CYS A 229 -2.69 5.29 -15.62
CA CYS A 229 -1.42 4.57 -15.80
C CYS A 229 -1.61 3.09 -16.18
N ARG A 230 -2.64 2.42 -15.66
CA ARG A 230 -2.94 1.02 -16.02
C ARG A 230 -3.49 0.85 -17.43
N ALA A 231 -4.30 1.81 -17.90
CA ALA A 231 -4.86 1.78 -19.25
C ALA A 231 -3.81 1.94 -20.36
N SER A 232 -2.65 2.52 -20.04
CA SER A 232 -1.53 2.63 -20.97
C SER A 232 -0.74 1.31 -21.12
N VAL A 233 -0.92 0.34 -20.21
CA VAL A 233 -0.13 -0.91 -20.15
C VAL A 233 -0.91 -2.12 -20.69
N SER A 234 -2.23 -1.99 -20.84
CA SER A 234 -3.14 -3.00 -21.43
C SER A 234 -3.30 -2.83 -22.94
#